data_AF-A0A934FNE9-F1
#
_entry.id   AF-A0A934FNE9-F1
#
_cell.length_a   1.000
_cell.length_b   1.000
_cell.length_c   1.000
_cell.angle_alpha   90.00
_cell.angle_beta   90.00
_cell.angle_gamma   90.00
#
_symmetry.space_group_name_H-M   'P 1'
#
loop_
_entity.id
_entity.type
_entity.pdbx_description
1 polymer ?
#
loop_
_entity_poly.entity_id
_entity_poly.type
_entity_poly.pdbx_seq_one_letter_code
_entity_poly.pdbx_strand_id
1 'polypeptide(L)'
;MDQLQQKLMAVAKASPPGDHVPYAFEKRIMARLIAPLPVDVWAVWGRWLWRAVAPCMSVMAALGLWVIATMHPEQESQNLEQAIENTLLSSDDVAGE
;
A
#
# COMPACT_ATOMS: atom_id res chain seq x y z
N MET A 1 -15.52 26.66 -55.03
CA MET A 1 -16.32 26.33 -53.82
C MET A 1 -16.31 27.50 -52.82
N ASP A 2 -15.99 28.70 -53.30
CA ASP A 2 -15.48 29.80 -52.47
C ASP A 2 -16.59 30.75 -51.99
N GLN A 3 -17.72 30.78 -52.69
CA GLN A 3 -18.85 31.65 -52.38
C GLN A 3 -19.59 31.24 -51.09
N LEU A 4 -19.58 29.95 -50.75
CA LEU A 4 -20.19 29.44 -49.51
C LEU A 4 -19.37 29.84 -48.29
N GLN A 5 -18.04 29.71 -48.36
CA GLN A 5 -17.12 30.16 -47.31
C GLN A 5 -17.22 31.68 -47.10
N GLN A 6 -17.33 32.46 -48.17
CA GLN A 6 -17.50 33.91 -48.04
C GLN A 6 -18.82 34.29 -47.36
N LYS A 7 -19.92 33.59 -47.66
CA LYS A 7 -21.20 33.79 -46.96
C LYS A 7 -21.15 33.34 -45.50
N LEU A 8 -20.49 32.23 -45.20
CA LEU A 8 -20.29 31.74 -43.83
C LEU A 8 -19.43 32.69 -42.99
N MET A 9 -18.35 33.22 -43.57
CA MET A 9 -17.50 34.22 -42.92
C MET A 9 -18.23 35.56 -42.72
N ALA A 10 -19.05 36.00 -43.67
CA ALA A 10 -19.83 37.22 -43.53
C ALA A 10 -20.87 37.11 -42.39
N VAL A 11 -21.53 35.95 -42.26
CA VAL A 11 -22.50 35.67 -41.18
C VAL A 11 -21.81 35.54 -39.82
N ALA A 12 -20.66 34.86 -39.78
CA ALA A 12 -19.86 34.72 -38.56
C ALA A 12 -19.31 36.08 -38.07
N LYS A 13 -18.92 36.96 -39.00
CA LYS A 13 -18.41 38.31 -38.68
C LYS A 13 -19.53 39.29 -38.30
N ALA A 14 -20.74 39.10 -38.83
CA ALA A 14 -21.92 39.90 -38.49
C ALA A 14 -22.57 39.50 -37.15
N SER A 15 -22.17 38.36 -36.57
CA SER A 15 -22.59 37.92 -35.24
C SER A 15 -21.54 38.39 -34.23
N PRO A 16 -21.77 39.48 -33.47
CA PRO A 16 -20.87 39.83 -32.38
C PRO A 16 -20.76 38.63 -31.42
N PRO A 17 -19.57 38.30 -30.90
CA PRO A 17 -19.42 37.25 -29.89
C PRO A 17 -20.15 37.74 -28.64
N GLY A 18 -21.43 37.40 -28.54
CA GLY A 18 -22.20 37.64 -27.35
C GLY A 18 -21.59 36.83 -26.23
N ASP A 19 -21.23 37.51 -25.13
CA ASP A 19 -20.82 36.92 -23.85
C ASP A 19 -21.89 35.97 -23.24
N HIS A 20 -23.02 35.81 -23.91
CA HIS A 20 -24.07 34.86 -23.60
C HIS A 20 -23.74 33.48 -24.15
N VAL A 21 -22.70 32.87 -23.60
CA VAL A 21 -22.70 31.40 -23.54
C VAL A 21 -23.97 31.02 -22.78
N PRO A 22 -24.91 30.25 -23.36
CA PRO A 22 -26.14 29.92 -22.68
C PRO A 22 -25.77 29.24 -21.37
N TYR A 23 -26.25 29.76 -20.25
CA TYR A 23 -26.02 29.24 -18.90
C TYR A 23 -26.26 27.73 -18.77
N ALA A 24 -27.04 27.14 -19.69
CA ALA A 24 -27.21 25.71 -19.85
C ALA A 24 -25.91 24.94 -20.21
N PHE A 25 -24.98 25.53 -20.96
CA PHE A 25 -23.68 24.96 -21.26
C PHE A 25 -22.77 25.01 -20.04
N GLU A 26 -22.72 26.14 -19.34
CA GLU A 26 -21.99 26.28 -18.07
C GLU A 26 -22.53 25.29 -17.04
N LYS A 27 -23.85 25.17 -16.90
CA LYS A 27 -24.51 24.16 -16.06
C LYS A 27 -24.18 22.73 -16.48
N ARG A 28 -24.11 22.43 -17.78
CA ARG A 28 -23.74 21.10 -18.28
C ARG A 28 -22.27 20.78 -18.04
N ILE A 29 -21.38 21.77 -18.13
CA ILE A 29 -19.96 21.61 -17.82
C ILE A 29 -19.77 21.47 -16.32
N MET A 30 -20.31 22.37 -15.50
CA MET A 30 -20.25 22.27 -14.05
C MET A 30 -20.86 20.96 -13.54
N ALA A 31 -21.98 20.49 -14.11
CA ALA A 31 -22.55 19.19 -13.74
C ALA A 31 -21.64 18.01 -14.08
N ARG A 32 -20.91 18.06 -15.20
CA ARG A 32 -19.91 17.03 -15.57
C ARG A 32 -18.62 17.15 -14.75
N LEU A 33 -18.26 18.35 -14.31
CA LEU A 33 -17.07 18.65 -13.53
C LEU A 33 -17.25 18.41 -12.02
N ILE A 34 -18.49 18.45 -11.54
CA ILE A 34 -18.94 18.11 -10.16
C ILE A 34 -19.30 16.62 -10.04
N ALA A 35 -19.44 15.91 -11.17
CA ALA A 35 -19.63 14.47 -11.22
C ALA A 35 -18.36 13.60 -11.30
N PRO A 36 -17.15 13.96 -10.79
CA PRO A 36 -16.22 12.92 -10.44
C PRO A 36 -16.79 12.28 -9.18
N LEU A 37 -17.43 11.12 -9.34
CA LEU A 37 -17.31 10.12 -8.28
C LEU A 37 -15.79 9.97 -8.10
N PRO A 38 -15.22 10.34 -6.95
CA PRO A 38 -13.82 10.11 -6.72
C PRO A 38 -13.68 8.58 -6.73
N VAL A 39 -13.29 8.02 -7.88
CA VAL A 39 -12.60 6.76 -7.88
C VAL A 39 -11.44 7.03 -6.95
N ASP A 40 -11.52 6.43 -5.77
CA ASP A 40 -10.54 6.61 -4.71
C ASP A 40 -9.25 5.93 -5.19
N VAL A 41 -8.50 6.67 -6.01
CA VAL A 41 -7.20 6.26 -6.55
C VAL A 41 -6.29 5.90 -5.38
N TRP A 42 -6.45 6.57 -4.24
CA TRP A 42 -5.77 6.26 -2.99
C TRP A 42 -6.17 4.91 -2.40
N ALA A 43 -7.46 4.54 -2.43
CA ALA A 43 -7.89 3.20 -2.04
C ALA A 43 -7.37 2.11 -2.98
N VAL A 44 -7.33 2.38 -4.30
CA VAL A 44 -6.77 1.43 -5.27
C VAL A 44 -5.28 1.25 -5.01
N TRP A 45 -4.52 2.34 -4.92
CA TRP A 45 -3.08 2.31 -4.62
C TRP A 45 -2.77 1.68 -3.27
N GLY A 46 -3.54 2.02 -2.24
CA GLY A 46 -3.42 1.44 -0.90
C GLY A 46 -3.61 -0.08 -0.93
N ARG A 47 -4.58 -0.57 -1.71
CA ARG A 47 -4.83 -2.01 -1.87
C ARG A 47 -3.70 -2.73 -2.59
N TRP A 48 -3.06 -2.10 -3.56
CA TRP A 48 -1.86 -2.65 -4.22
C TRP A 48 -0.64 -2.64 -3.30
N LEU A 49 -0.44 -1.56 -2.53
CA LEU A 49 0.65 -1.46 -1.55
C LEU A 49 0.50 -2.54 -0.47
N TRP A 50 -0.71 -2.74 0.04
CA TRP A 50 -1.02 -3.78 1.02
C TRP A 50 -0.73 -5.19 0.51
N ARG A 51 -0.87 -5.43 -0.79
CA ARG A 51 -0.62 -6.74 -1.40
C ARG A 51 0.86 -7.14 -1.34
N ALA A 52 1.78 -6.18 -1.25
CA ALA A 52 3.20 -6.43 -1.05
C ALA A 52 3.61 -6.44 0.43
N VAL A 53 2.97 -5.61 1.27
CA VAL A 53 3.26 -5.55 2.71
C VAL A 53 2.74 -6.78 3.46
N ALA A 54 1.57 -7.29 3.08
CA ALA A 54 0.97 -8.47 3.71
C ALA A 54 1.86 -9.72 3.70
N PRO A 55 2.47 -10.15 2.56
CA PRO A 55 3.37 -11.31 2.58
C PRO A 55 4.66 -11.02 3.37
N CYS A 56 5.20 -9.80 3.30
CA CYS A 56 6.40 -9.43 4.06
C CYS A 56 6.15 -9.51 5.58
N MET A 57 5.07 -8.90 6.06
CA MET A 57 4.65 -8.96 7.46
C MET A 57 4.35 -10.40 7.91
N SER A 58 3.71 -11.19 7.04
CA SER A 58 3.41 -12.60 7.33
C SER A 58 4.67 -13.43 7.53
N VAL A 59 5.68 -13.27 6.67
CA VAL A 59 6.97 -13.99 6.80
C VAL A 59 7.71 -13.55 8.06
N MET A 60 7.75 -12.25 8.32
CA MET A 60 8.43 -11.70 9.50
C MET A 60 7.77 -12.15 10.81
N ALA A 61 6.43 -12.19 10.85
CA ALA A 61 5.68 -12.73 11.98
C ALA A 61 5.89 -14.24 12.15
N ALA A 62 5.90 -15.00 11.06
CA ALA A 62 6.15 -16.44 11.11
C ALA A 62 7.56 -16.76 11.67
N LEU A 63 8.58 -16.04 11.20
CA LEU A 63 9.95 -16.18 11.70
C LEU A 63 10.08 -15.73 13.15
N GLY A 64 9.46 -14.60 13.52
CA GLY A 64 9.46 -14.13 14.90
C GLY A 64 8.79 -15.12 15.85
N LEU A 65 7.63 -15.65 15.47
CA LEU A 65 6.94 -16.68 16.24
C LEU A 65 7.76 -17.97 16.32
N TRP A 66 8.44 -18.34 15.23
CA TRP A 66 9.33 -19.49 15.22
C TRP A 66 10.48 -19.33 16.21
N VAL A 67 11.17 -18.19 16.19
CA VAL A 67 12.27 -17.90 17.13
C VAL A 67 11.78 -17.97 18.58
N ILE A 68 10.64 -17.33 18.88
CA ILE A 68 10.05 -17.35 20.23
C ILE A 68 9.63 -18.77 20.64
N ALA A 69 9.08 -19.57 19.72
CA ALA A 69 8.70 -20.95 20.01
C ALA A 69 9.91 -21.87 20.21
N THR A 70 11.02 -21.63 19.50
CA THR A 70 12.26 -22.40 19.62
C THR A 70 13.13 -21.96 20.80
N MET A 71 13.06 -20.70 21.18
CA MET A 71 13.64 -20.24 22.44
C MET A 71 12.73 -20.70 23.56
N HIS A 72 13.02 -21.87 24.11
CA HIS A 72 12.46 -22.32 25.38
C HIS A 72 13.45 -21.90 26.48
N PRO A 73 13.39 -20.63 26.97
CA PRO A 73 14.43 -20.08 27.84
C PRO A 73 14.61 -20.87 29.14
N GLU A 74 13.54 -21.50 29.63
CA GLU A 74 13.56 -22.34 30.84
C GLU A 74 14.28 -23.68 30.60
N GLN A 75 14.22 -24.24 29.39
CA GLN A 75 14.83 -25.54 29.12
C GLN A 75 16.33 -25.41 28.84
N GLU A 76 16.77 -24.33 28.19
CA GLU A 76 18.20 -24.10 27.94
C GLU A 76 18.97 -23.91 29.25
N SER A 77 18.49 -23.07 30.17
CA SER A 77 19.15 -22.84 31.47
C SER A 77 19.25 -24.13 32.30
N GLN A 78 18.16 -24.91 32.37
CA GLN A 78 18.14 -26.20 33.07
C GLN A 78 19.10 -27.23 32.47
N ASN A 79 19.21 -27.29 31.14
CA ASN A 79 20.17 -28.17 30.47
C ASN A 79 21.62 -27.76 30.75
N LEU A 80 21.91 -26.45 30.81
CA LEU A 80 23.25 -25.95 31.16
C LEU A 80 23.62 -26.25 32.61
N GLU A 81 22.71 -26.02 33.56
CA GLU A 81 22.96 -26.35 34.97
C GLU A 81 23.21 -27.86 35.14
N GLN A 82 22.37 -28.71 34.53
CA GLN A 82 22.57 -30.16 34.54
C GLN A 82 23.89 -30.60 33.88
N ALA A 83 24.28 -29.96 32.77
CA ALA A 83 25.54 -30.26 32.10
C ALA A 83 26.76 -29.89 32.96
N ILE A 84 26.68 -28.78 33.71
CA ILE A 84 27.73 -28.35 34.64
C ILE A 84 27.80 -29.30 35.84
N GLU A 85 26.67 -29.65 36.45
CA GLU A 85 26.62 -30.59 37.58
C GLU A 85 27.20 -31.96 37.21
N ASN A 86 26.83 -32.50 36.05
CA ASN A 86 27.35 -33.78 35.56
C ASN A 86 28.87 -33.73 35.31
N THR A 87 29.36 -32.60 34.79
CA THR A 87 30.80 -32.41 34.54
C THR A 87 31.59 -32.31 35.85
N LEU A 88 31.04 -31.65 36.88
CA LEU A 88 31.64 -31.56 38.20
C LEU A 88 31.67 -32.92 38.91
N LEU A 89 30.54 -33.64 38.91
CA LEU A 89 30.44 -34.99 39.51
C LEU A 89 31.42 -35.96 38.85
N SER A 90 31.50 -35.95 37.51
CA SER A 90 32.45 -36.81 36.78
C SER A 90 33.92 -36.43 37.00
N SER A 91 34.21 -35.17 37.33
CA SER A 91 35.58 -34.72 37.61
C SER A 91 36.08 -35.17 38.98
N ASP A 92 35.19 -35.34 39.95
CA ASP A 92 35.53 -35.81 41.30
C ASP A 92 35.77 -37.33 41.31
N ASP A 93 34.96 -38.11 40.56
CA ASP A 93 35.14 -39.56 40.39
C ASP A 93 36.51 -39.91 39.76
N VAL A 94 37.01 -39.10 38.83
CA VAL A 94 38.33 -39.32 38.18
C VAL A 94 39.50 -38.89 39.07
N ALA A 95 39.28 -38.01 40.05
CA ALA A 95 40.32 -37.53 40.97
C ALA A 95 40.50 -38.44 42.21
N GLY A 96 39.61 -39.42 42.41
CA GLY A 96 39.61 -40.36 43.53
C GLY A 96 40.32 -41.70 43.29
N GLU A 97 40.85 -41.96 42.09
CA GLU A 97 41.66 -43.15 41.74
C GLU A 97 43.18 -42.92 41.83
#